data_AF-A0A857IPT4-F1
#
_entry.id   AF-A0A857IPT4-F1
#
_cell.length_a   1.000
_cell.length_b   1.000
_cell.length_c   1.000
_cell.angle_alpha   90.00
_cell.angle_beta   90.00
_cell.angle_gamma   90.00
#
_symmetry.space_group_name_H-M   'P 1'
#
loop_
_entity.id
_entity.type
_entity.pdbx_description
1 polymer ?
#
loop_
_entity_poly.entity_id
_entity_poly.type
_entity_poly.pdbx_seq_one_letter_code
_entity_poly.pdbx_strand_id
1 'polypeptide(L)'
;MTLKALFVEIYYTDYSQDLTLSKIAEYIKAHEVVEIEYFELFDHDTDHKSLLLGLIQRVDVNFSVNSIEAEVLAAHYFLNILARYQVGEIRPFELCKIFNNIEAGFMGAPRNLDSKIVYYPSWLGDLYDACDWCDETWTHDNSPHLLIEVAKQIHNIKNWLTNPVFK
;
A
#
# COMPACT_ATOMS: atom_id res chain seq x y z
N MET A 1 -13.60 2.70 5.05
CA MET A 1 -12.19 2.96 4.66
C MET A 1 -11.92 4.43 4.94
N THR A 2 -10.85 4.81 5.62
CA THR A 2 -10.51 6.22 5.88
C THR A 2 -9.81 6.86 4.68
N LEU A 3 -9.73 8.20 4.61
CA LEU A 3 -8.98 8.89 3.55
C LEU A 3 -7.51 8.47 3.52
N LYS A 4 -6.87 8.31 4.70
CA LYS A 4 -5.49 7.84 4.81
C LYS A 4 -5.30 6.43 4.25
N ALA A 5 -6.26 5.53 4.50
CA ALA A 5 -6.23 4.17 3.95
C ALA A 5 -6.40 4.18 2.43
N LEU A 6 -7.33 4.99 1.89
CA LEU A 6 -7.49 5.18 0.46
C LEU A 6 -6.21 5.73 -0.18
N PHE A 7 -5.60 6.73 0.44
CA PHE A 7 -4.34 7.31 -0.02
C PHE A 7 -3.23 6.27 -0.13
N VAL A 8 -3.02 5.47 0.93
CA VAL A 8 -2.03 4.39 0.96
C VAL A 8 -2.28 3.36 -0.15
N GLU A 9 -3.53 2.95 -0.34
CA GLU A 9 -3.92 2.02 -1.40
C GLU A 9 -3.61 2.58 -2.80
N ILE A 10 -3.99 3.82 -3.11
CA ILE A 10 -3.68 4.47 -4.39
C ILE A 10 -2.17 4.63 -4.57
N TYR A 11 -1.47 5.03 -3.51
CA TYR A 11 -0.04 5.30 -3.53
C TYR A 11 0.77 4.06 -3.94
N TYR A 12 0.46 2.91 -3.35
CA TYR A 12 1.22 1.67 -3.55
C TYR A 12 0.71 0.78 -4.69
N THR A 13 -0.57 0.85 -5.06
CA THR A 13 -1.06 0.03 -6.19
C THR A 13 -0.66 0.60 -7.53
N ASP A 14 -0.51 1.92 -7.62
CA ASP A 14 -0.24 2.62 -8.88
C ASP A 14 -1.27 2.28 -9.97
N TYR A 15 -2.55 2.50 -9.61
CA TYR A 15 -3.69 2.27 -10.49
C TYR A 15 -3.64 3.13 -11.75
N SER A 16 -4.37 2.70 -12.79
CA SER A 16 -4.71 3.61 -13.86
C SER A 16 -5.47 4.83 -13.32
N GLN A 17 -5.44 5.90 -14.08
CA GLN A 17 -6.13 7.13 -13.73
C GLN A 17 -7.64 6.91 -13.52
N ASP A 18 -8.31 6.21 -14.45
CA ASP A 18 -9.75 5.93 -14.34
C ASP A 18 -10.10 5.15 -13.07
N LEU A 19 -9.26 4.18 -12.69
CA LEU A 19 -9.49 3.38 -11.49
C LEU A 19 -9.19 4.19 -10.21
N THR A 20 -8.21 5.09 -10.26
CA THR A 20 -7.93 6.06 -9.19
C THR A 20 -9.15 6.96 -8.95
N LEU A 21 -9.71 7.55 -10.02
CA LEU A 21 -10.91 8.37 -9.98
C LEU A 21 -12.12 7.59 -9.47
N SER A 22 -12.31 6.35 -9.92
CA SER A 22 -13.40 5.49 -9.43
C SER A 22 -13.33 5.28 -7.91
N LYS A 23 -12.14 5.00 -7.37
CA LYS A 23 -11.95 4.79 -5.92
C LYS A 23 -12.17 6.06 -5.11
N ILE A 24 -11.74 7.21 -5.63
CA ILE A 24 -12.01 8.52 -5.02
C ILE A 24 -13.53 8.80 -5.02
N ALA A 25 -14.22 8.55 -6.13
CA ALA A 25 -15.67 8.72 -6.24
C ALA A 25 -16.43 7.82 -5.25
N GLU A 26 -16.03 6.55 -5.13
CA GLU A 26 -16.60 5.61 -4.16
C GLU A 26 -16.42 6.10 -2.73
N TYR A 27 -15.23 6.63 -2.38
CA TYR A 27 -14.96 7.19 -1.07
C TYR A 27 -15.83 8.41 -0.77
N ILE A 28 -15.89 9.38 -1.69
CA ILE A 28 -16.70 10.61 -1.55
C ILE A 28 -18.17 10.25 -1.33
N LYS A 29 -18.70 9.32 -2.14
CA LYS A 29 -20.08 8.86 -2.04
C LYS A 29 -20.35 8.15 -0.70
N ALA A 30 -19.44 7.29 -0.25
CA ALA A 30 -19.62 6.52 0.98
C ALA A 30 -19.55 7.37 2.26
N HIS A 31 -18.89 8.52 2.22
CA HIS A 31 -18.71 9.42 3.37
C HIS A 31 -19.49 10.74 3.25
N GLU A 32 -20.33 10.88 2.22
CA GLU A 32 -21.14 12.07 1.96
C GLU A 32 -20.32 13.37 1.97
N VAL A 33 -19.11 13.32 1.39
CA VAL A 33 -18.19 14.47 1.32
C VAL A 33 -18.78 15.56 0.43
N VAL A 34 -18.80 16.80 0.92
CA VAL A 34 -19.40 17.96 0.22
C VAL A 34 -18.42 19.13 0.06
N GLU A 35 -17.21 19.00 0.61
CA GLU A 35 -16.15 19.99 0.58
C GLU A 35 -15.60 20.19 -0.84
N ILE A 36 -15.43 21.46 -1.23
CA ILE A 36 -15.17 21.80 -2.63
C ILE A 36 -13.82 21.28 -3.12
N GLU A 37 -12.86 21.16 -2.21
CA GLU A 37 -11.49 20.77 -2.50
C GLU A 37 -11.38 19.30 -2.91
N TYR A 38 -12.37 18.47 -2.59
CA TYR A 38 -12.45 17.10 -3.12
C TYR A 38 -12.86 17.08 -4.59
N PHE A 39 -13.48 18.15 -5.12
CA PHE A 39 -13.80 18.21 -6.55
C PHE A 39 -12.57 18.45 -7.42
N GLU A 40 -11.50 19.04 -6.86
CA GLU A 40 -10.21 19.17 -7.55
C GLU A 40 -9.59 17.80 -7.89
N LEU A 41 -9.95 16.75 -7.14
CA LEU A 41 -9.52 15.37 -7.42
C LEU A 41 -10.11 14.77 -8.70
N PHE A 42 -11.13 15.40 -9.31
CA PHE A 42 -11.72 14.92 -10.55
C PHE A 42 -11.12 15.59 -11.81
N ASP A 43 -10.17 16.50 -11.64
CA ASP A 43 -9.43 17.04 -12.77
C ASP A 43 -8.39 16.02 -13.25
N HIS A 44 -8.51 15.64 -14.53
CA HIS A 44 -7.71 14.60 -15.15
C HIS A 44 -6.20 14.93 -15.17
N ASP A 45 -5.78 16.19 -15.17
CA ASP A 45 -4.35 16.51 -15.26
C ASP A 45 -3.63 16.60 -13.90
N THR A 46 -4.27 16.10 -12.84
CA THR A 46 -3.83 16.36 -11.47
C THR A 46 -2.98 15.24 -10.86
N ASP A 47 -2.02 15.64 -10.03
CA ASP A 47 -1.32 14.73 -9.12
C ASP A 47 -2.23 14.38 -7.92
N HIS A 48 -3.04 13.34 -8.13
CA HIS A 48 -3.98 12.83 -7.14
C HIS A 48 -3.29 12.43 -5.81
N LYS A 49 -2.05 11.93 -5.86
CA LYS A 49 -1.30 11.52 -4.66
C LYS A 49 -0.99 12.76 -3.81
N SER A 50 -0.47 13.82 -4.44
CA SER A 50 -0.15 15.07 -3.75
C SER A 50 -1.41 15.77 -3.20
N LEU A 51 -2.51 15.81 -3.95
CA LEU A 51 -3.76 16.40 -3.46
C LEU A 51 -4.36 15.63 -2.28
N LEU A 52 -4.45 14.30 -2.37
CA LEU A 52 -4.96 13.47 -1.28
C LEU A 52 -4.13 13.65 -0.01
N LEU A 53 -2.79 13.70 -0.14
CA LEU A 53 -1.90 13.98 0.97
C LEU A 53 -2.17 15.37 1.57
N GLY A 54 -2.35 16.39 0.73
CA GLY A 54 -2.70 17.75 1.17
C GLY A 54 -4.01 17.80 1.95
N LEU A 55 -5.05 17.09 1.48
CA LEU A 55 -6.34 16.98 2.19
C LEU A 55 -6.18 16.30 3.55
N ILE A 56 -5.37 15.24 3.64
CA ILE A 56 -5.06 14.58 4.92
C ILE A 56 -4.33 15.55 5.86
N GLN A 57 -3.31 16.26 5.35
CA GLN A 57 -2.45 17.13 6.16
C GLN A 57 -3.14 18.38 6.71
N ARG A 58 -4.28 18.77 6.15
CA ARG A 58 -5.15 19.81 6.74
C ARG A 58 -5.73 19.39 8.09
N VAL A 59 -5.95 18.09 8.30
CA VAL A 59 -6.50 17.53 9.55
C VAL A 59 -5.40 16.92 10.41
N ASP A 60 -4.36 16.35 9.79
CA ASP A 60 -3.21 15.76 10.47
C ASP A 60 -1.89 16.14 9.77
N VAL A 61 -1.32 17.26 10.21
CA VAL A 61 -0.08 17.83 9.65
C VAL A 61 1.13 16.88 9.74
N ASN A 62 1.11 15.91 10.64
CA ASN A 62 2.23 14.98 10.85
C ASN A 62 2.16 13.76 9.95
N PHE A 63 1.03 13.53 9.27
CA PHE A 63 0.91 12.44 8.34
C PHE A 63 1.83 12.64 7.13
N SER A 64 2.53 11.59 6.76
CA SER A 64 3.34 11.50 5.55
C SER A 64 3.35 10.07 5.04
N VAL A 65 3.72 9.87 3.78
CA VAL A 65 3.87 8.53 3.16
C VAL A 65 4.80 7.60 3.96
N ASN A 66 5.74 8.18 4.71
CA ASN A 66 6.76 7.46 5.44
C ASN A 66 6.51 7.44 6.96
N SER A 67 5.34 7.90 7.44
CA SER A 67 5.02 7.86 8.87
C SER A 67 4.80 6.41 9.35
N ILE A 68 4.86 6.19 10.67
CA ILE A 68 4.52 4.88 11.26
C ILE A 68 3.06 4.53 10.96
N GLU A 69 2.17 5.52 11.00
CA GLU A 69 0.76 5.30 10.68
C GLU A 69 0.57 4.85 9.23
N ALA A 70 1.28 5.46 8.26
CA ALA A 70 1.24 5.03 6.87
C ALA A 70 1.78 3.61 6.69
N GLU A 71 2.79 3.21 7.46
CA GLU A 71 3.32 1.84 7.47
C GLU A 71 2.32 0.82 8.00
N VAL A 72 1.64 1.13 9.10
CA VAL A 72 0.56 0.29 9.64
C VAL A 72 -0.59 0.16 8.64
N LEU A 73 -0.99 1.26 8.00
CA LEU A 73 -2.02 1.24 6.95
C LEU A 73 -1.56 0.43 5.73
N ALA A 74 -0.29 0.53 5.33
CA ALA A 74 0.28 -0.24 4.22
C ALA A 74 0.29 -1.74 4.53
N ALA A 75 0.64 -2.14 5.75
CA ALA A 75 0.59 -3.52 6.20
C ALA A 75 -0.84 -4.09 6.16
N HIS A 76 -1.84 -3.32 6.61
CA HIS A 76 -3.25 -3.72 6.51
C HIS A 76 -3.74 -3.83 5.05
N TYR A 77 -3.37 -2.85 4.22
CA TYR A 77 -3.67 -2.88 2.79
C TYR A 77 -3.04 -4.11 2.13
N PHE A 78 -1.76 -4.38 2.41
CA PHE A 78 -1.06 -5.51 1.82
C PHE A 78 -1.62 -6.86 2.27
N LEU A 79 -2.08 -6.99 3.53
CA LEU A 79 -2.82 -8.18 3.96
C LEU A 79 -4.06 -8.46 3.10
N ASN A 80 -4.79 -7.42 2.69
CA ASN A 80 -5.92 -7.58 1.77
C ASN A 80 -5.46 -8.07 0.39
N ILE A 81 -4.37 -7.50 -0.14
CA ILE A 81 -3.78 -7.94 -1.42
C ILE A 81 -3.34 -9.41 -1.35
N LEU A 82 -2.66 -9.83 -0.29
CA LEU A 82 -2.24 -11.21 -0.09
C LEU A 82 -3.43 -12.17 -0.04
N ALA A 83 -4.51 -11.80 0.67
CA ALA A 83 -5.73 -12.61 0.73
C ALA A 83 -6.41 -12.77 -0.65
N ARG A 84 -6.46 -11.69 -1.44
CA ARG A 84 -7.00 -11.71 -2.80
C ARG A 84 -6.13 -12.55 -3.75
N TYR A 85 -4.81 -12.48 -3.60
CA TYR A 85 -3.88 -13.34 -4.35
C TYR A 85 -4.11 -14.83 -4.05
N GLN A 86 -4.34 -15.21 -2.78
CA GLN A 86 -4.58 -16.60 -2.39
C GLN A 86 -5.80 -17.22 -3.08
N VAL A 87 -6.82 -16.42 -3.42
CA VAL A 87 -8.04 -16.87 -4.09
C VAL A 87 -8.02 -16.65 -5.60
N GLY A 88 -6.88 -16.21 -6.16
CA GLY A 88 -6.69 -16.04 -7.60
C GLY A 88 -7.26 -14.74 -8.19
N GLU A 89 -7.66 -13.78 -7.36
CA GLU A 89 -8.16 -12.47 -7.85
C GLU A 89 -7.05 -11.53 -8.33
N ILE A 90 -5.80 -11.80 -7.96
CA ILE A 90 -4.62 -11.00 -8.29
C ILE A 90 -3.58 -11.95 -8.91
N ARG A 91 -2.98 -11.55 -10.03
CA ARG A 91 -1.93 -12.34 -10.71
C ARG A 91 -0.58 -12.15 -10.01
N PRO A 92 0.37 -13.10 -10.15
CA PRO A 92 1.71 -13.00 -9.56
C PRO A 92 2.42 -11.67 -9.86
N PHE A 93 2.40 -11.23 -11.13
CA PHE A 93 3.01 -9.96 -11.53
C PHE A 93 2.42 -8.74 -10.80
N GLU A 94 1.10 -8.73 -10.60
CA GLU A 94 0.41 -7.63 -9.92
C GLU A 94 0.75 -7.61 -8.43
N LEU A 95 0.80 -8.79 -7.79
CA LEU A 95 1.25 -8.92 -6.40
C LEU A 95 2.68 -8.40 -6.24
N CYS A 96 3.61 -8.84 -7.09
CA CYS A 96 5.01 -8.46 -6.97
C CYS A 96 5.25 -6.98 -7.30
N LYS A 97 4.50 -6.41 -8.25
CA LYS A 97 4.51 -4.95 -8.50
C LYS A 97 4.09 -4.17 -7.24
N ILE A 98 2.99 -4.56 -6.60
CA ILE A 98 2.50 -3.91 -5.37
C ILE A 98 3.53 -4.05 -4.24
N PHE A 99 4.07 -5.25 -4.05
CA PHE A 99 5.12 -5.50 -3.06
C PHE A 99 6.34 -4.58 -3.26
N ASN A 100 6.86 -4.52 -4.49
CA ASN A 100 8.02 -3.68 -4.82
C ASN A 100 7.75 -2.19 -4.57
N ASN A 101 6.53 -1.71 -4.86
CA ASN A 101 6.16 -0.33 -4.57
C ASN A 101 6.15 -0.03 -3.06
N ILE A 102 5.66 -0.97 -2.25
CA ILE A 102 5.66 -0.85 -0.78
C ILE A 102 7.09 -0.86 -0.25
N GLU A 103 7.90 -1.83 -0.70
CA GLU A 103 9.30 -1.96 -0.31
C GLU A 103 10.06 -0.66 -0.61
N ALA A 104 9.98 -0.17 -1.84
CA ALA A 104 10.64 1.06 -2.27
C ALA A 104 10.14 2.29 -1.49
N GLY A 105 8.85 2.35 -1.15
CA GLY A 105 8.28 3.47 -0.40
C GLY A 105 8.80 3.58 1.04
N PHE A 106 9.09 2.45 1.70
CA PHE A 106 9.61 2.45 3.06
C PHE A 106 11.13 2.32 3.15
N MET A 107 11.81 1.97 2.07
CA MET A 107 13.27 1.89 2.04
C MET A 107 13.87 3.26 2.39
N GLY A 108 14.59 3.32 3.52
CA GLY A 108 15.19 4.56 3.99
C GLY A 108 14.20 5.55 4.61
N ALA A 109 12.98 5.13 4.93
CA ALA A 109 12.04 5.96 5.67
C ALA A 109 12.69 6.45 6.99
N PRO A 110 12.53 7.74 7.36
CA PRO A 110 13.13 8.28 8.56
C PRO A 110 12.54 7.60 9.79
N ARG A 111 13.39 6.86 10.51
CA ARG A 111 13.03 6.14 11.75
C ARG A 111 13.91 6.59 12.92
N ASN A 112 14.46 7.80 12.84
CA ASN A 112 15.46 8.33 13.78
C ASN A 112 16.66 7.37 13.97
N LEU A 113 17.02 6.67 12.89
CA LEU A 113 18.20 5.82 12.84
C LEU A 113 19.44 6.66 12.52
N ASP A 114 20.62 6.11 12.81
CA ASP A 114 21.87 6.69 12.34
C ASP A 114 21.85 6.85 10.81
N SER A 115 22.42 7.94 10.29
CA SER A 115 22.55 8.24 8.86
C SER A 115 23.14 7.11 8.00
N LYS A 116 23.86 6.16 8.60
CA LYS A 116 24.46 4.99 7.93
C LYS A 116 23.55 3.77 7.88
N ILE A 117 22.40 3.82 8.54
CA ILE A 117 21.46 2.70 8.65
C ILE A 117 20.23 3.01 7.81
N VAL A 118 20.03 2.23 6.76
CA VAL A 118 18.80 2.26 5.96
C VAL A 118 17.74 1.46 6.71
N TYR A 119 16.58 2.09 6.92
CA TYR A 119 15.42 1.38 7.46
C TYR A 119 14.86 0.42 6.42
N TYR A 120 14.58 -0.81 6.85
CA TYR A 120 13.83 -1.81 6.11
C TYR A 120 12.72 -2.37 7.02
N PRO A 121 11.45 -2.33 6.59
CA PRO A 121 10.35 -2.86 7.41
C PRO A 121 10.50 -4.36 7.66
N SER A 122 10.58 -4.74 8.94
CA SER A 122 10.76 -6.14 9.33
C SER A 122 9.59 -7.04 8.97
N TRP A 123 8.42 -6.46 8.71
CA TRP A 123 7.24 -7.22 8.31
C TRP A 123 7.24 -7.61 6.84
N LEU A 124 8.11 -7.07 5.97
CA LEU A 124 8.13 -7.39 4.53
C LEU A 124 8.65 -8.81 4.21
N GLY A 125 9.34 -9.45 5.16
CA GLY A 125 9.74 -10.86 5.07
C GLY A 125 10.54 -11.21 3.81
N ASP A 126 10.41 -12.45 3.35
CA ASP A 126 11.17 -13.02 2.22
C ASP A 126 10.40 -12.91 0.89
N LEU A 127 9.35 -12.08 0.82
CA LEU A 127 8.65 -11.83 -0.45
C LEU A 127 9.54 -11.19 -1.49
N TYR A 128 10.60 -10.48 -1.08
CA TYR A 128 11.64 -9.98 -1.97
C TYR A 128 12.21 -11.10 -2.84
N ASP A 129 12.70 -12.17 -2.22
CA ASP A 129 13.26 -13.32 -2.93
C ASP A 129 12.20 -14.06 -3.74
N ALA A 130 10.97 -14.17 -3.23
CA ALA A 130 9.89 -14.86 -3.95
C ALA A 130 9.38 -14.09 -5.18
N CYS A 131 9.49 -12.76 -5.16
CA CYS A 131 9.15 -11.87 -6.27
C CYS A 131 10.34 -11.55 -7.18
N ASP A 132 11.54 -12.01 -6.84
CA ASP A 132 12.71 -11.83 -7.68
C ASP A 132 12.46 -12.50 -9.06
N TRP A 133 12.85 -11.80 -10.13
CA TRP A 133 12.61 -12.21 -11.53
C TRP A 133 11.14 -12.42 -11.94
N CYS A 134 10.17 -11.95 -11.15
CA CYS A 134 8.76 -12.03 -11.52
C CYS A 134 8.47 -11.25 -12.81
N ASP A 135 7.72 -11.86 -13.74
CA ASP A 135 7.29 -11.23 -14.98
C ASP A 135 5.81 -11.55 -15.29
N GLU A 136 5.28 -10.98 -16.38
CA GLU A 136 3.88 -11.11 -16.79
C GLU A 136 3.47 -12.54 -17.20
N THR A 137 4.44 -13.44 -17.41
CA THR A 137 4.19 -14.85 -17.78
C THR A 137 3.94 -15.75 -16.58
N TRP A 138 4.20 -15.26 -15.37
CA TRP A 138 3.96 -16.00 -14.13
C TRP A 138 2.46 -16.18 -13.86
N THR A 139 2.10 -17.40 -13.51
CA THR A 139 0.75 -17.82 -13.09
C THR A 139 0.85 -18.54 -11.75
N HIS A 140 -0.28 -18.75 -11.07
CA HIS A 140 -0.31 -19.55 -9.85
C HIS A 140 0.22 -20.98 -10.06
N ASP A 141 0.02 -21.54 -11.26
CA ASP A 141 0.43 -22.91 -11.58
C ASP A 141 1.94 -23.03 -11.79
N ASN A 142 2.57 -22.04 -12.44
CA ASN A 142 4.00 -22.10 -12.75
C ASN A 142 4.89 -21.44 -11.68
N SER A 143 4.29 -20.73 -10.71
CA SER A 143 4.99 -20.03 -9.62
C SER A 143 4.45 -20.40 -8.23
N PRO A 144 4.40 -21.69 -7.87
CA PRO A 144 3.79 -22.15 -6.62
C PRO A 144 4.55 -21.71 -5.36
N HIS A 145 5.83 -21.35 -5.49
CA HIS A 145 6.64 -20.82 -4.39
C HIS A 145 6.07 -19.51 -3.84
N LEU A 146 5.46 -18.68 -4.70
CA LEU A 146 4.87 -17.40 -4.29
C LEU A 146 3.67 -17.61 -3.37
N LEU A 147 2.83 -18.63 -3.61
CA LEU A 147 1.72 -18.97 -2.71
C LEU A 147 2.21 -19.42 -1.32
N ILE A 148 3.30 -20.18 -1.27
CA ILE A 148 3.92 -20.61 -0.01
C ILE A 148 4.41 -19.38 0.77
N GLU A 149 5.10 -18.46 0.09
CA GLU A 149 5.64 -17.27 0.75
C GLU A 149 4.53 -16.30 1.18
N VAL A 150 3.50 -16.11 0.37
CA VAL A 150 2.31 -15.33 0.73
C VAL A 150 1.67 -15.84 2.01
N ALA A 151 1.55 -17.17 2.19
CA ALA A 151 0.98 -17.74 3.41
C ALA A 151 1.81 -17.42 4.66
N LYS A 152 3.15 -17.51 4.56
CA LYS A 152 4.05 -17.10 5.66
C LYS A 152 3.94 -15.61 5.93
N GLN A 153 3.90 -14.81 4.86
CA GLN A 153 3.87 -13.37 4.94
C GLN A 153 2.60 -12.84 5.63
N ILE A 154 1.44 -13.45 5.38
CA ILE A 154 0.21 -13.14 6.11
C ILE A 154 0.40 -13.33 7.62
N HIS A 155 1.09 -14.40 8.04
CA HIS A 155 1.38 -14.64 9.45
C HIS A 155 2.35 -13.59 10.02
N ASN A 156 3.42 -13.28 9.30
CA ASN A 156 4.42 -12.28 9.70
C ASN A 156 3.78 -10.91 9.94
N ILE A 157 2.96 -10.44 8.99
CA ILE A 157 2.29 -9.14 9.11
C ILE A 157 1.28 -9.13 10.26
N LYS A 158 0.48 -10.19 10.40
CA LYS A 158 -0.48 -10.30 11.51
C LYS A 158 0.23 -10.24 12.86
N ASN A 159 1.35 -10.95 13.02
CA ASN A 159 2.15 -10.91 14.24
C ASN A 159 2.72 -9.51 14.48
N TRP A 160 3.29 -8.88 13.45
CA TRP A 160 3.85 -7.52 13.55
C TRP A 160 2.79 -6.51 14.00
N LEU A 161 1.59 -6.55 13.41
CA LEU A 161 0.46 -5.69 13.77
C LEU A 161 -0.04 -5.88 15.21
N THR A 162 0.31 -6.98 15.89
CA THR A 162 -0.04 -7.15 17.32
C THR A 162 0.86 -6.34 18.27
N ASN A 163 1.95 -5.77 17.76
CA ASN A 163 2.89 -5.01 18.57
C ASN A 163 2.19 -3.80 19.23
N PRO A 164 2.24 -3.66 20.57
CA PRO A 164 1.56 -2.59 21.28
C PRO A 164 2.03 -1.18 20.92
N VAL A 165 3.22 -1.04 20.31
CA VAL A 165 3.76 0.25 19.85
C VAL A 165 2.89 0.89 18.75
N PHE A 166 2.05 0.10 18.06
CA PHE A 166 1.17 0.59 16.99
C PHE A 166 -0.25 0.93 17.46
N LYS A 167 -0.53 0.85 18.78
CA LYS A 167 -1.85 1.13 19.37
C LYS A 167 -1.92 2.51 20.02
#